data_AF-A0A918PVQ4-F1
#
_entry.id   AF-A0A918PVQ4-F1
#
_cell.length_a   1.000
_cell.length_b   1.000
_cell.length_c   1.000
_cell.angle_alpha   90.00
_cell.angle_beta   90.00
_cell.angle_gamma   90.00
#
_symmetry.space_group_name_H-M   'P 1'
#
loop_
_entity.id
_entity.type
_entity.pdbx_description
1 polymer ?
#
loop_
_entity_poly.entity_id
_entity_poly.type
_entity_poly.pdbx_seq_one_letter_code
_entity_poly.pdbx_strand_id
1 'polypeptide(L)'
;MTWNSRLDVAEALEAAGWTGDSDRPLEILRHPSGAVWAVFNDVGDCGVTTPNGANTGFPGDTPDAVVIAACLAASLQLDPARVAELEERSAWLDCLEAAGLDSWPGVDTAREIRNEKTVGR
;
A
#
# COMPACT_ATOMS: atom_id res chain seq x y z
N MET A 1 14.70 -0.93 23.13
CA MET A 1 13.73 -1.49 22.17
C MET A 1 13.61 -0.48 21.07
N THR A 2 14.05 -0.82 19.85
CA THR A 2 13.84 0.00 18.66
C THR A 2 12.36 -0.08 18.33
N TRP A 3 11.67 1.05 18.39
CA TRP A 3 10.26 1.15 18.06
C TRP A 3 10.14 1.20 16.53
N ASN A 4 9.47 0.21 15.93
CA ASN A 4 9.15 0.31 14.50
C ASN A 4 7.85 1.12 14.35
N SER A 5 7.97 2.35 13.86
CA SER A 5 6.86 3.24 13.55
C SER A 5 5.91 2.70 12.46
N ARG A 6 6.30 1.63 11.76
CA ARG A 6 5.55 0.96 10.69
C ARG A 6 5.35 -0.53 10.99
N LEU A 7 5.16 -0.89 12.26
CA LEU A 7 4.98 -2.30 12.67
C LEU A 7 3.83 -2.97 11.92
N ASP A 8 2.69 -2.30 11.75
CA ASP A 8 1.51 -2.84 11.05
C ASP A 8 1.82 -3.17 9.57
N VAL A 9 2.68 -2.37 8.92
CA VAL A 9 3.17 -2.67 7.56
C VAL A 9 4.05 -3.91 7.56
N ALA A 10 4.99 -4.02 8.50
CA ALA A 10 5.87 -5.18 8.59
C ALA A 10 5.07 -6.47 8.81
N GLU A 11 4.12 -6.48 9.75
CA GLU A 11 3.26 -7.64 10.04
C GLU A 11 2.42 -8.04 8.81
N ALA A 12 1.84 -7.06 8.10
CA ALA A 12 1.06 -7.33 6.90
C ALA A 12 1.91 -7.92 5.77
N LEU A 13 3.15 -7.46 5.60
CA LEU A 13 4.05 -7.98 4.58
C LEU A 13 4.58 -9.37 4.94
N GLU A 14 4.88 -9.64 6.21
CA GLU A 14 5.22 -11.00 6.65
C GLU A 14 4.06 -11.98 6.43
N ALA A 15 2.83 -11.56 6.73
CA ALA A 15 1.63 -12.34 6.41
C ALA A 15 1.47 -12.60 4.90
N ALA A 16 2.00 -11.70 4.06
CA ALA A 16 2.06 -11.84 2.61
C ALA A 16 3.31 -12.63 2.11
N GLY A 17 4.12 -13.20 3.01
CA GLY A 17 5.27 -14.03 2.64
C GLY A 17 6.58 -13.25 2.42
N TRP A 18 6.65 -12.00 2.85
CA TRP A 18 7.92 -11.27 2.95
C TRP A 18 8.69 -11.76 4.18
N THR A 19 10.01 -11.57 4.19
CA THR A 19 10.87 -12.03 5.28
C THR A 19 11.75 -10.89 5.76
N GLY A 20 11.83 -10.70 7.07
CA GLY A 20 12.75 -9.76 7.70
C GLY A 20 14.21 -10.03 7.33
N ASP A 21 14.98 -8.95 7.16
CA ASP A 21 16.42 -9.01 6.98
C ASP A 21 17.13 -9.53 8.23
N SER A 22 18.30 -10.16 8.08
CA SER A 22 19.04 -10.75 9.20
C SER A 22 19.51 -9.73 10.23
N ASP A 23 19.83 -8.51 9.79
CA ASP A 23 20.39 -7.47 10.67
C ASP A 23 19.30 -6.58 11.25
N ARG A 24 18.23 -6.34 10.48
CA ARG A 24 17.13 -5.43 10.82
C ARG A 24 15.77 -6.03 10.45
N PRO A 25 15.34 -7.11 11.11
CA PRO A 25 14.21 -7.94 10.65
C PRO A 25 12.86 -7.24 10.64
N LEU A 26 12.68 -6.21 11.48
CA LEU A 26 11.44 -5.43 11.51
C LEU A 26 11.52 -4.17 10.63
N GLU A 27 12.72 -3.66 10.34
CA GLU A 27 12.89 -2.41 9.59
C GLU A 27 13.16 -2.65 8.11
N ILE A 28 13.59 -3.86 7.72
CA ILE A 28 13.89 -4.23 6.33
C ILE A 28 13.25 -5.57 6.04
N LEU A 29 12.35 -5.63 5.05
CA LEU A 29 11.72 -6.87 4.59
C LEU A 29 12.07 -7.12 3.13
N ARG A 30 12.31 -8.39 2.79
CA ARG A 30 12.67 -8.86 1.46
C ARG A 30 11.64 -9.87 0.96
N HIS A 31 11.28 -9.77 -0.31
CA HIS A 31 10.41 -10.74 -0.97
C HIS A 31 11.22 -11.59 -1.96
N PRO A 32 10.89 -12.88 -2.17
CA PRO A 32 11.55 -13.74 -3.17
C PRO A 32 11.53 -13.22 -4.61
N SER A 33 10.63 -12.28 -4.94
CA SER A 33 10.64 -11.59 -6.24
C SER A 33 11.84 -10.66 -6.44
N GLY A 34 12.57 -10.32 -5.38
CA GLY A 34 13.64 -9.32 -5.37
C GLY A 34 13.19 -7.93 -4.91
N ALA A 35 11.91 -7.75 -4.54
CA ALA A 35 11.44 -6.51 -3.94
C ALA A 35 11.93 -6.37 -2.48
N VAL A 36 12.20 -5.14 -2.05
CA VAL A 36 12.68 -4.83 -0.70
C VAL A 36 11.92 -3.62 -0.16
N TRP A 37 11.40 -3.74 1.06
CA TRP A 37 10.82 -2.63 1.81
C TRP A 37 11.74 -2.28 2.97
N ALA A 38 11.85 -0.99 3.30
CA ALA A 38 12.63 -0.53 4.44
C ALA A 38 12.07 0.73 5.12
N VAL A 39 12.19 0.81 6.44
CA VAL A 39 11.99 2.02 7.25
C VAL A 39 13.31 2.79 7.34
N PHE A 40 13.27 4.10 7.11
CA PHE A 40 14.44 4.96 7.05
C PHE A 40 14.72 5.69 8.37
N ASN A 41 13.69 5.97 9.17
CA ASN A 41 13.82 6.68 10.43
C ASN A 41 12.63 6.42 11.39
N ASP A 42 12.74 6.94 12.60
CA ASP A 42 11.77 6.72 13.69
C ASP A 42 10.45 7.48 13.52
N VAL A 43 10.35 8.39 12.55
CA VAL A 43 9.10 9.10 12.23
C VAL A 43 8.24 8.36 11.20
N GLY A 44 8.71 7.20 10.72
CA GLY A 44 7.97 6.33 9.82
C GLY A 44 8.19 6.57 8.34
N ASP A 45 9.17 7.39 7.96
CA ASP A 45 9.57 7.46 6.55
C ASP A 45 10.07 6.08 6.12
N CYS A 46 9.58 5.59 4.99
CA CYS A 46 9.91 4.27 4.49
C CYS A 46 9.93 4.25 2.95
N GLY A 47 10.26 3.12 2.35
CA GLY A 47 10.21 2.98 0.91
C GLY A 47 10.24 1.54 0.45
N VAL A 48 9.86 1.35 -0.80
CA VAL A 48 9.96 0.05 -1.49
C VAL A 48 10.85 0.18 -2.71
N THR A 49 11.74 -0.78 -2.89
CA THR A 49 12.54 -0.98 -4.09
C THR A 49 11.99 -2.18 -4.85
N THR A 50 11.66 -1.98 -6.13
CA THR A 50 11.20 -3.03 -7.04
C THR A 50 12.37 -3.89 -7.52
N PRO A 51 12.11 -5.10 -8.05
CA PRO A 51 13.18 -5.99 -8.54
C PRO A 51 14.04 -5.39 -9.68
N ASN A 52 13.52 -4.40 -10.41
CA ASN A 52 14.27 -3.68 -11.45
C ASN A 52 15.06 -2.47 -10.92
N GLY A 53 15.08 -2.26 -9.60
CA GLY A 53 15.85 -1.20 -8.93
C GLY A 53 15.17 0.16 -8.86
N ALA A 54 13.91 0.30 -9.30
CA ALA A 54 13.16 1.52 -9.05
C ALA A 54 12.80 1.62 -7.56
N ASN A 55 12.86 2.82 -7.00
CA ASN A 55 12.62 3.07 -5.58
C ASN A 55 11.53 4.12 -5.42
N THR A 56 10.56 3.84 -4.55
CA THR A 56 9.50 4.76 -4.15
C THR A 56 9.58 4.98 -2.64
N GLY A 57 9.74 6.24 -2.23
CA GLY A 57 9.72 6.65 -0.82
C GLY A 57 8.32 7.12 -0.39
N PHE A 58 8.03 6.93 0.90
CA PHE A 58 6.79 7.29 1.55
C PHE A 58 7.11 8.07 2.83
N PRO A 59 6.64 9.32 2.97
CA PRO A 59 6.73 10.05 4.22
C PRO A 59 5.99 9.35 5.36
N GLY A 60 6.37 9.63 6.61
CA GLY A 60 5.81 9.05 7.82
C GLY A 60 4.29 9.18 8.00
N ASP A 61 3.67 10.18 7.38
CA ASP A 61 2.22 10.39 7.40
C ASP A 61 1.46 9.65 6.28
N THR A 62 2.18 8.94 5.40
CA THR A 62 1.55 8.08 4.38
C THR A 62 0.76 6.96 5.07
N PRO A 63 -0.51 6.69 4.71
CA PRO A 63 -1.27 5.58 5.31
C PRO A 63 -0.62 4.21 5.07
N ASP A 64 -0.63 3.34 6.08
CA ASP A 64 -0.02 1.99 5.98
C ASP A 64 -0.59 1.16 4.83
N ALA A 65 -1.90 1.27 4.57
CA ALA A 65 -2.57 0.57 3.47
C ALA A 65 -1.96 0.92 2.09
N VAL A 66 -1.53 2.17 1.89
CA VAL A 66 -0.89 2.63 0.64
C VAL A 66 0.50 2.01 0.51
N VAL A 67 1.28 1.98 1.60
CA VAL A 67 2.62 1.37 1.64
C VAL A 67 2.53 -0.13 1.37
N ILE A 68 1.57 -0.82 2.00
CA ILE A 68 1.32 -2.25 1.79
C ILE A 68 0.95 -2.52 0.33
N ALA A 69 0.00 -1.75 -0.24
CA ALA A 69 -0.41 -1.91 -1.63
C ALA A 69 0.75 -1.71 -2.61
N ALA A 70 1.61 -0.71 -2.37
CA ALA A 70 2.80 -0.48 -3.19
C ALA A 70 3.81 -1.63 -3.11
N CYS A 71 3.99 -2.21 -1.93
CA CYS A 71 4.84 -3.38 -1.76
C CYS A 71 4.29 -4.60 -2.49
N LEU A 72 3.00 -4.90 -2.35
CA LEU A 72 2.34 -5.99 -3.07
C LEU A 72 2.40 -5.78 -4.60
N ALA A 73 2.33 -4.54 -5.08
CA ALA A 73 2.56 -4.22 -6.49
C ALA A 73 4.00 -4.53 -6.91
N ALA A 74 4.97 -4.07 -6.12
CA ALA A 74 6.40 -4.27 -6.37
C ALA A 74 6.80 -5.76 -6.37
N SER A 75 6.11 -6.59 -5.59
CA SER A 75 6.33 -8.03 -5.53
C SER A 75 5.51 -8.85 -6.53
N LEU A 76 4.71 -8.19 -7.39
CA LEU A 76 3.79 -8.83 -8.34
C LEU A 76 2.73 -9.72 -7.66
N GLN A 77 2.36 -9.39 -6.42
CA GLN A 77 1.33 -10.08 -5.64
C GLN A 77 -0.06 -9.47 -5.82
N LEU A 78 -0.19 -8.40 -6.61
CA LEU A 78 -1.48 -7.87 -7.05
C LEU A 78 -2.08 -8.79 -8.13
N ASP A 79 -2.93 -9.72 -7.70
CA ASP A 79 -3.68 -10.60 -8.60
C ASP A 79 -4.59 -9.79 -9.55
N PRO A 80 -4.68 -10.14 -10.85
CA PRO A 80 -5.57 -9.49 -11.82
C PRO A 80 -7.05 -9.39 -11.40
N ALA A 81 -7.57 -10.37 -10.64
CA ALA A 81 -8.92 -10.34 -10.09
C ALA A 81 -9.08 -9.24 -9.03
N ARG A 82 -8.03 -9.01 -8.22
CA ARG A 82 -8.02 -7.92 -7.25
C ARG A 82 -7.90 -6.56 -7.95
N VAL A 83 -7.17 -6.50 -9.06
CA VAL A 83 -7.11 -5.31 -9.92
C VAL A 83 -8.49 -5.02 -10.55
N ALA A 84 -9.16 -6.03 -11.11
CA ALA A 84 -10.48 -5.91 -11.71
C ALA A 84 -11.57 -5.48 -10.71
N GLU A 85 -11.59 -6.06 -9.51
CA GLU A 85 -12.51 -5.67 -8.43
C GLU A 85 -12.35 -4.18 -8.07
N LEU A 86 -11.10 -3.70 -8.04
CA LEU A 86 -10.79 -2.31 -7.73
C LEU A 86 -11.17 -1.35 -8.87
N GLU A 87 -11.14 -1.79 -10.14
CA GLU A 87 -11.62 -1.02 -11.29
C GLU A 87 -13.15 -0.95 -11.33
N GLU A 88 -13.83 -2.05 -11.06
CA GLU A 88 -15.30 -2.14 -11.02
C GLU A 88 -15.89 -1.26 -9.91
N ARG A 89 -15.24 -1.26 -8.73
CA ARG A 89 -15.59 -0.35 -7.61
C ARG A 89 -15.41 1.14 -7.97
N SER A 90 -14.48 1.47 -8.86
CA SER A 90 -14.27 2.84 -9.32
C SER A 90 -15.37 3.27 -10.30
N ALA A 91 -15.75 2.42 -11.23
CA ALA A 91 -16.82 2.72 -12.19
C ALA A 91 -18.19 2.90 -11.50
N TRP A 92 -18.46 2.08 -10.48
CA TRP A 92 -19.68 2.19 -9.66
C TRP A 92 -19.79 3.54 -8.93
N LEU A 93 -18.65 4.06 -8.44
CA LEU A 93 -18.58 5.35 -7.77
C LEU A 93 -18.89 6.53 -8.67
N ASP A 94 -18.33 6.53 -9.88
CA ASP A 94 -18.56 7.60 -10.84
C ASP A 94 -20.03 7.65 -11.31
N CYS A 95 -20.70 6.50 -11.39
CA CYS A 95 -22.14 6.42 -11.66
C CYS A 95 -23.01 7.03 -10.54
N LEU A 96 -22.62 6.87 -9.27
CA LEU A 96 -23.36 7.42 -8.13
C LEU A 96 -23.25 8.95 -8.04
N GLU A 97 -22.07 9.49 -8.35
CA GLU A 97 -21.87 10.94 -8.42
C GLU A 97 -22.66 11.56 -9.58
N ALA A 98 -22.67 10.93 -10.76
CA ALA A 98 -23.45 11.37 -11.91
C ALA A 98 -24.97 11.34 -11.66
N ALA A 99 -25.43 10.47 -10.75
CA ALA A 99 -26.83 10.37 -10.36
C ALA A 99 -27.26 11.40 -9.30
N GLY A 100 -26.35 12.26 -8.80
CA GLY A 100 -26.63 13.26 -7.78
C GLY A 100 -26.93 12.66 -6.39
N LEU A 101 -26.45 11.44 -6.13
CA LEU A 101 -26.56 10.75 -4.84
C LEU A 101 -25.32 10.99 -3.95
N ASP A 102 -24.69 12.14 -4.13
CA ASP A 102 -23.44 12.56 -3.49
C ASP A 102 -23.52 12.79 -1.97
N SER A 103 -24.73 12.74 -1.41
CA SER A 103 -25.05 12.87 0.01
C SER A 103 -25.53 11.56 0.65
N TRP A 104 -25.51 10.45 -0.10
CA TRP A 104 -25.82 9.14 0.47
C TRP A 104 -24.61 8.64 1.29
N PRO A 105 -24.79 8.15 2.54
CA PRO A 105 -23.67 7.82 3.42
C PRO A 105 -22.66 6.82 2.84
N GLY A 106 -23.09 5.97 1.89
CA GLY A 106 -22.21 5.04 1.18
C GLY A 106 -21.27 5.69 0.16
N VAL A 107 -21.57 6.91 -0.32
CA VAL A 107 -20.74 7.66 -1.27
C VAL A 107 -19.54 8.28 -0.59
N ASP A 108 -19.64 8.71 0.67
CA ASP A 108 -18.51 9.23 1.43
C ASP A 108 -17.45 8.15 1.71
N THR A 109 -17.89 6.95 2.12
CA THR A 109 -17.01 5.79 2.30
C THR A 109 -16.28 5.41 1.01
N ALA A 110 -16.97 5.56 -0.12
CA ALA A 110 -16.44 5.17 -1.41
C ALA A 110 -15.56 6.28 -2.04
N ARG A 111 -15.82 7.56 -1.75
CA ARG A 111 -14.91 8.69 -2.04
C ARG A 111 -13.59 8.62 -1.28
N GLU A 112 -13.63 8.17 -0.03
CA GLU A 112 -12.41 7.87 0.76
C GLU A 112 -11.51 6.87 0.01
N ILE A 113 -12.10 5.77 -0.47
CA ILE A 113 -11.39 4.73 -1.23
C ILE A 113 -10.93 5.21 -2.62
N ARG A 114 -11.62 6.20 -3.24
CA ARG A 114 -11.20 6.80 -4.52
C ARG A 114 -10.05 7.80 -4.36
N ASN A 115 -10.03 8.62 -3.32
CA ASN A 115 -8.93 9.56 -3.08
C ASN A 115 -7.62 8.84 -2.74
N GLU A 116 -7.69 7.62 -2.19
CA GLU A 116 -6.57 6.70 -2.08
C GLU A 116 -6.02 6.21 -3.44
N LYS A 117 -6.80 6.33 -4.53
CA LYS A 117 -6.39 5.95 -5.91
C LYS A 117 -5.94 7.12 -6.80
N THR A 118 -6.48 8.34 -6.65
CA THR A 118 -6.20 9.45 -7.59
C THR A 118 -4.80 10.06 -7.45
N VAL A 119 -4.10 9.85 -6.32
CA VAL A 119 -2.71 10.28 -6.12
C VAL A 119 -1.71 9.31 -6.80
N GLY A 120 -2.21 8.18 -7.33
CA GLY A 120 -1.44 7.23 -8.12
C GLY A 120 -1.77 7.28 -9.61
N ARG A 121 -1.32 8.33 -10.32
CA ARG A 121 -0.82 8.18 -11.71
C ARG A 121 0.19 9.26 -12.07
#